data_AF-A0A7V4U200-F1
#
_entry.id   AF-A0A7V4U200-F1
#
_cell.length_a   1.000
_cell.length_b   1.000
_cell.length_c   1.000
_cell.angle_alpha   90.00
_cell.angle_beta   90.00
_cell.angle_gamma   90.00
#
_symmetry.space_group_name_H-M   'P 1'
#
loop_
_entity.id
_entity.type
_entity.pdbx_description
1 polymer ?
#
loop_
_entity_poly.entity_id
_entity_poly.type
_entity_poly.pdbx_seq_one_letter_code
_entity_poly.pdbx_strand_id
1 'polypeptide(L)'
;MSQTDYKEIEQLLASAEEEKLVKGLKLIKQEIARVGSSEARPLFEMLYSLFYIDPLEYPELVPVLEEAITLTVGFGSWVIPVLLDKLDSGDIKAQMAIAQALGRIGADAVDPLVNEYHIRDDTSKRIFILYALGKIKSPKIVKAVDAALDSCSASDMELRDTATRAIGKFIESIPPEDLPANTKLRIIKSLKANLACENPGVRAKAIRSLCKLAKYGHLNAEEKKEVHTICQRLLGTDEHFDWDRAFVVRKEAQEGLKYL
;
A
#
# COMPACT_ATOMS: atom_id res chain seq x y z
N MET A 1 -0.47 34.12 2.35
CA MET A 1 1.00 33.98 2.28
C MET A 1 1.62 35.25 1.75
N SER A 2 2.71 35.77 2.35
CA SER A 2 3.42 36.91 1.74
C SER A 2 4.29 36.41 0.57
N GLN A 3 4.53 37.25 -0.43
CA GLN A 3 5.40 36.88 -1.56
C GLN A 3 6.84 36.58 -1.12
N THR A 4 7.26 37.16 0.01
CA THR A 4 8.58 36.93 0.62
C THR A 4 8.67 35.53 1.24
N ASP A 5 7.65 35.10 2.00
CA ASP A 5 7.62 33.78 2.65
C ASP A 5 7.69 32.66 1.60
N TYR A 6 6.94 32.83 0.50
CA TYR A 6 6.94 31.88 -0.61
C TYR A 6 8.30 31.74 -1.28
N LYS A 7 8.98 32.86 -1.56
CA LYS A 7 10.32 32.86 -2.17
C LYS A 7 11.37 32.28 -1.24
N GLU A 8 11.26 32.49 0.07
CA GLU A 8 12.18 31.86 1.04
C GLU A 8 12.01 30.34 1.03
N ILE A 9 10.77 29.83 1.05
CA ILE A 9 10.49 28.39 0.97
C ILE A 9 11.04 27.81 -0.34
N GLU A 10 10.80 28.48 -1.47
CA GLU A 10 11.33 28.08 -2.78
C GLU A 10 12.84 27.94 -2.78
N GLN A 11 13.56 28.94 -2.26
CA GLN A 11 15.03 28.92 -2.18
C GLN A 11 15.56 27.81 -1.28
N LEU A 12 14.86 27.52 -0.17
CA LEU A 12 15.25 26.46 0.75
C LEU A 12 15.04 25.07 0.15
N LEU A 13 13.90 24.85 -0.53
CA LEU A 13 13.56 23.56 -1.13
C LEU A 13 14.28 23.28 -2.46
N ALA A 14 14.88 24.29 -3.08
CA ALA A 14 15.76 24.12 -4.23
C ALA A 14 17.19 23.65 -3.85
N SER A 15 17.52 23.58 -2.56
CA SER A 15 18.84 23.15 -2.07
C SER A 15 18.97 21.62 -2.00
N ALA A 16 20.20 21.12 -2.10
CA ALA A 16 20.54 19.73 -1.77
C ALA A 16 20.97 19.55 -0.31
N GLU A 17 21.06 20.62 0.47
CA GLU A 17 21.51 20.56 1.87
C GLU A 17 20.34 20.19 2.79
N GLU A 18 20.49 19.10 3.55
CA GLU A 18 19.48 18.59 4.49
C GLU A 18 18.95 19.69 5.43
N GLU A 19 19.83 20.50 6.03
CA GLU A 19 19.45 21.56 6.96
C GLU A 19 18.51 22.59 6.32
N LYS A 20 18.76 22.96 5.06
CA LYS A 20 17.92 23.90 4.31
C LYS A 20 16.58 23.28 3.96
N LEU A 21 16.56 22.01 3.53
CA LEU A 21 15.33 21.28 3.26
C LEU A 21 14.45 21.15 4.50
N VAL A 22 15.04 20.78 5.65
CA VAL A 22 14.34 20.72 6.94
C VAL A 22 13.78 22.08 7.33
N LYS A 23 14.54 23.16 7.16
CA LYS A 23 14.04 24.53 7.41
C LYS A 23 12.87 24.87 6.48
N GLY A 24 12.96 24.53 5.20
CA GLY A 24 11.89 24.74 4.21
C GLY A 24 10.60 24.00 4.58
N LEU A 25 10.70 22.71 4.95
CA LEU A 25 9.56 21.91 5.42
C LEU A 25 8.92 22.48 6.69
N LYS A 26 9.73 23.01 7.62
CA LYS A 26 9.23 23.68 8.83
C LYS A 26 8.42 24.94 8.48
N LEU A 27 8.87 25.74 7.52
CA LEU A 27 8.13 26.91 7.05
C LEU A 27 6.84 26.51 6.33
N ILE A 28 6.86 25.47 5.49
CA ILE A 28 5.64 24.92 4.87
C ILE A 28 4.61 24.54 5.94
N LYS A 29 5.03 23.83 6.99
CA LYS A 29 4.16 23.43 8.10
C LYS A 29 3.49 24.62 8.77
N GLN A 30 4.24 25.69 9.00
CA GLN A 30 3.73 26.93 9.60
C GLN A 30 2.74 27.63 8.68
N GLU A 31 3.04 27.70 7.39
CA GLU A 31 2.17 28.35 6.41
C GLU A 31 0.86 27.58 6.20
N ILE A 32 0.89 26.24 6.11
CA ILE A 32 -0.33 25.40 6.05
C ILE A 32 -1.26 25.73 7.22
N ALA A 33 -0.71 25.85 8.43
CA ALA A 33 -1.49 26.18 9.63
C ALA A 33 -2.06 27.61 9.61
N ARG A 34 -1.43 28.52 8.85
CA ARG A 34 -1.83 29.94 8.77
C ARG A 34 -2.86 30.21 7.68
N VAL A 35 -2.65 29.72 6.46
CA VAL A 35 -3.50 30.00 5.29
C VAL A 35 -4.61 28.97 5.10
N GLY A 36 -4.52 27.82 5.76
CA GLY A 36 -5.45 26.71 5.54
C GLY A 36 -5.17 25.96 4.24
N SER A 37 -5.79 24.78 4.11
CA SER A 37 -5.47 23.79 3.08
C SER A 37 -5.66 24.29 1.64
N SER A 38 -6.71 25.08 1.36
CA SER A 38 -7.15 25.43 0.00
C SER A 38 -6.21 26.37 -0.76
N GLU A 39 -5.48 27.24 -0.05
CA GLU A 39 -4.57 28.22 -0.66
C GLU A 39 -3.12 27.71 -0.74
N ALA A 40 -2.87 26.52 -0.19
CA ALA A 40 -1.55 25.94 -0.08
C ALA A 40 -1.11 25.15 -1.33
N ARG A 41 -1.85 25.21 -2.44
CA ARG A 41 -1.49 24.49 -3.68
C ARG A 41 -0.06 24.76 -4.17
N PRO A 42 0.42 26.02 -4.24
CA PRO A 42 1.81 26.29 -4.60
C PRO A 42 2.83 25.67 -3.64
N LEU A 43 2.51 25.62 -2.34
CA LEU A 43 3.36 24.99 -1.33
C LEU A 43 3.39 23.46 -1.49
N PHE A 44 2.27 22.86 -1.87
CA PHE A 44 2.24 21.43 -2.17
C PHE A 44 3.07 21.10 -3.41
N GLU A 45 3.06 21.93 -4.44
CA GLU A 45 3.90 21.73 -5.64
C GLU A 45 5.40 21.75 -5.30
N MET A 46 5.81 22.65 -4.42
CA MET A 46 7.19 22.69 -3.91
C MET A 46 7.53 21.46 -3.06
N LEU A 47 6.65 21.09 -2.12
CA LEU A 47 6.86 19.92 -1.27
C LEU A 47 6.91 18.62 -2.09
N TYR A 48 6.08 18.51 -3.12
CA TYR A 48 5.98 17.34 -3.99
C TYR A 48 7.29 17.08 -4.75
N SER A 49 8.11 18.10 -5.02
CA SER A 49 9.43 17.89 -5.67
C SER A 49 10.34 16.97 -4.85
N LEU A 50 10.18 16.96 -3.52
CA LEU A 50 10.97 16.12 -2.61
C LEU A 50 10.61 14.63 -2.74
N PHE A 51 9.49 14.28 -3.36
CA PHE A 51 9.14 12.87 -3.60
C PHE A 51 10.07 12.21 -4.61
N TYR A 52 10.82 13.00 -5.39
CA TYR A 52 11.84 12.50 -6.33
C TYR A 52 13.21 12.32 -5.69
N ILE A 53 13.38 12.61 -4.39
CA ILE A 53 14.61 12.27 -3.67
C ILE A 53 14.80 10.76 -3.74
N ASP A 54 15.97 10.31 -4.19
CA ASP A 54 16.35 8.91 -4.18
C ASP A 54 16.99 8.54 -2.84
N PRO A 55 16.33 7.72 -1.99
CA PRO A 55 16.89 7.24 -0.73
C PRO A 55 18.18 6.43 -0.88
N LEU A 56 18.43 5.85 -2.06
CA LEU A 56 19.65 5.06 -2.32
C LEU A 56 20.84 5.95 -2.66
N GLU A 57 20.60 7.07 -3.33
CA GLU A 57 21.64 8.05 -3.69
C GLU A 57 21.90 9.03 -2.53
N TYR A 58 20.84 9.42 -1.82
CA TYR A 58 20.87 10.38 -0.72
C TYR A 58 20.23 9.79 0.55
N PRO A 59 20.84 8.77 1.19
CA PRO A 59 20.30 8.11 2.37
C PRO A 59 20.12 9.07 3.56
N GLU A 60 20.93 10.11 3.66
CA GLU A 60 20.80 11.18 4.66
C GLU A 60 19.53 12.02 4.49
N LEU A 61 18.93 12.05 3.28
CA LEU A 61 17.69 12.79 3.01
C LEU A 61 16.43 11.96 3.25
N VAL A 62 16.54 10.71 3.69
CA VAL A 62 15.38 9.88 4.06
C VAL A 62 14.48 10.57 5.10
N PRO A 63 15.00 11.20 6.17
CA PRO A 63 14.17 11.95 7.12
C PRO A 63 13.41 13.12 6.47
N VAL A 64 14.02 13.79 5.48
CA VAL A 64 13.38 14.88 4.73
C VAL A 64 12.21 14.35 3.90
N LEU A 65 12.43 13.25 3.16
CA LEU A 65 11.36 12.60 2.39
C LEU A 65 10.21 12.15 3.31
N GLU A 66 10.54 11.55 4.45
CA GLU A 66 9.54 11.10 5.43
C GLU A 66 8.72 12.25 6.03
N GLU A 67 9.35 13.40 6.32
CA GLU A 67 8.64 14.60 6.78
C GLU A 67 7.78 15.21 5.66
N ALA A 68 8.27 15.24 4.41
CA ALA A 68 7.48 15.71 3.26
C ALA A 68 6.20 14.86 3.06
N ILE A 69 6.32 13.53 3.14
CA ILE A 69 5.18 12.61 3.07
C ILE A 69 4.23 12.86 4.25
N THR A 70 4.74 13.14 5.45
CA THR A 70 3.90 13.48 6.63
C THR A 70 3.13 14.77 6.42
N LEU A 71 3.81 15.82 5.96
CA LEU A 71 3.22 17.14 5.75
C LEU A 71 2.16 17.14 4.65
N THR A 72 2.22 16.22 3.70
CA THR A 72 1.15 15.99 2.72
C THR A 72 -0.23 15.84 3.36
N VAL A 73 -0.33 15.20 4.54
CA VAL A 73 -1.59 15.05 5.29
C VAL A 73 -2.15 16.40 5.72
N GLY A 74 -1.28 17.36 6.08
CA GLY A 74 -1.67 18.70 6.50
C GLY A 74 -2.34 19.53 5.41
N PHE A 75 -2.15 19.18 4.13
CA PHE A 75 -2.87 19.81 3.03
C PHE A 75 -4.32 19.31 2.92
N GLY A 76 -4.73 18.24 3.61
CA GLY A 76 -6.11 17.75 3.57
C GLY A 76 -6.47 17.02 2.27
N SER A 77 -7.75 16.69 2.10
CA SER A 77 -8.21 15.75 1.07
C SER A 77 -8.14 16.26 -0.38
N TRP A 78 -8.00 17.57 -0.61
CA TRP A 78 -7.94 18.11 -1.98
C TRP A 78 -6.66 17.67 -2.73
N VAL A 79 -5.61 17.24 -2.03
CA VAL A 79 -4.40 16.71 -2.68
C VAL A 79 -4.63 15.32 -3.28
N ILE A 80 -5.69 14.60 -2.90
CA ILE A 80 -5.94 13.22 -3.37
C ILE A 80 -6.04 13.16 -4.90
N PRO A 81 -6.90 13.95 -5.59
CA PRO A 81 -6.90 14.00 -7.05
C PRO A 81 -5.54 14.31 -7.68
N VAL A 82 -4.75 15.19 -7.06
CA VAL A 82 -3.41 15.57 -7.59
C VAL A 82 -2.41 14.41 -7.45
N LEU A 83 -2.44 13.71 -6.32
CA LEU A 83 -1.63 12.53 -6.08
C LEU A 83 -2.04 11.36 -7.00
N LEU A 84 -3.34 11.19 -7.25
CA LEU A 84 -3.86 10.16 -8.16
C LEU A 84 -3.41 10.39 -9.62
N ASP A 85 -3.48 11.64 -10.09
CA ASP A 85 -3.04 11.99 -11.45
C ASP A 85 -1.55 11.71 -11.67
N LYS A 86 -0.74 11.84 -10.61
CA LYS A 86 0.71 11.61 -10.65
C LYS A 86 1.15 10.20 -10.29
N LEU A 87 0.21 9.31 -9.96
CA LEU A 87 0.48 7.97 -9.42
C LEU A 87 1.23 7.06 -10.41
N ASP A 88 1.20 7.35 -11.70
CA ASP A 88 1.93 6.63 -12.76
C ASP A 88 2.89 7.51 -13.57
N SER A 89 2.95 8.82 -13.29
CA SER A 89 3.68 9.79 -14.13
C SER A 89 5.10 10.09 -13.66
N GLY A 90 5.56 9.47 -12.56
CA GLY A 90 6.88 9.67 -11.96
C GLY A 90 7.76 8.41 -12.01
N ASP A 91 8.99 8.52 -11.49
CA ASP A 91 9.80 7.34 -11.25
C ASP A 91 9.24 6.48 -10.10
N ILE A 92 9.76 5.26 -9.96
CA ILE A 92 9.26 4.29 -8.98
C ILE A 92 9.36 4.79 -7.53
N LYS A 93 10.30 5.68 -7.22
CA LYS A 93 10.54 6.18 -5.85
C LYS A 93 9.50 7.24 -5.51
N ALA A 94 9.24 8.16 -6.45
CA ALA A 94 8.14 9.11 -6.34
C ALA A 94 6.79 8.40 -6.23
N GLN A 95 6.55 7.36 -7.04
CA GLN A 95 5.32 6.55 -6.96
C GLN A 95 5.17 5.87 -5.59
N MET A 96 6.27 5.37 -5.00
CA MET A 96 6.25 4.82 -3.64
C MET A 96 5.94 5.87 -2.57
N ALA A 97 6.51 7.08 -2.69
CA ALA A 97 6.22 8.21 -1.80
C ALA A 97 4.77 8.67 -1.91
N ILE A 98 4.20 8.76 -3.13
CA ILE A 98 2.78 9.04 -3.37
C ILE A 98 1.90 8.00 -2.67
N ALA A 99 2.18 6.72 -2.85
CA ALA A 99 1.43 5.66 -2.21
C ALA A 99 1.53 5.69 -0.67
N GLN A 100 2.69 6.06 -0.12
CA GLN A 100 2.86 6.29 1.32
C GLN A 100 2.03 7.49 1.80
N ALA A 101 2.03 8.59 1.05
CA ALA A 101 1.25 9.78 1.36
C ALA A 101 -0.26 9.48 1.36
N LEU A 102 -0.77 8.81 0.32
CA LEU A 102 -2.16 8.33 0.24
C LEU A 102 -2.49 7.38 1.41
N GLY A 103 -1.55 6.51 1.77
CA GLY A 103 -1.67 5.65 2.96
C GLY A 103 -1.83 6.41 4.26
N ARG A 104 -1.11 7.54 4.43
CA ARG A 104 -1.19 8.42 5.61
C ARG A 104 -2.43 9.30 5.62
N ILE A 105 -2.91 9.75 4.45
CA ILE A 105 -4.22 10.41 4.32
C ILE A 105 -5.32 9.44 4.79
N GLY A 106 -5.17 8.15 4.50
CA GLY A 106 -5.94 7.10 5.15
C GLY A 106 -7.35 6.95 4.58
N ALA A 107 -8.35 6.99 5.45
CA ALA A 107 -9.74 6.60 5.13
C ALA A 107 -10.36 7.42 3.97
N ASP A 108 -9.96 8.69 3.84
CA ASP A 108 -10.49 9.60 2.82
C ASP A 108 -9.95 9.31 1.42
N ALA A 109 -8.83 8.61 1.31
CA ALA A 109 -8.26 8.19 0.03
C ALA A 109 -8.92 6.93 -0.55
N VAL A 110 -9.71 6.17 0.23
CA VAL A 110 -10.27 4.87 -0.18
C VAL A 110 -11.23 5.02 -1.36
N ASP A 111 -12.28 5.83 -1.22
CA ASP A 111 -13.31 5.97 -2.26
C ASP A 111 -12.72 6.55 -3.57
N PRO A 112 -11.87 7.61 -3.54
CA PRO A 112 -11.18 8.08 -4.74
C PRO A 112 -10.33 7.02 -5.44
N LEU A 113 -9.55 6.23 -4.68
CA LEU A 113 -8.70 5.17 -5.25
C LEU A 113 -9.53 4.04 -5.88
N VAL A 114 -10.60 3.61 -5.20
CA VAL A 114 -11.50 2.57 -5.73
C VAL A 114 -12.18 3.06 -7.02
N ASN A 115 -12.65 4.30 -7.05
CA ASN A 115 -13.25 4.87 -8.26
C ASN A 115 -12.24 4.95 -9.41
N GLU A 116 -11.02 5.42 -9.15
CA GLU A 116 -9.96 5.50 -10.19
C GLU A 116 -9.60 4.11 -10.73
N TYR A 117 -9.57 3.08 -9.89
CA TYR A 117 -9.33 1.69 -10.30
C TYR A 117 -10.36 1.21 -11.34
N HIS A 118 -11.64 1.57 -11.17
CA HIS A 118 -12.72 1.11 -12.04
C HIS A 118 -12.87 1.92 -13.33
N ILE A 119 -12.44 3.19 -13.36
CA ILE A 119 -12.57 4.06 -14.53
C ILE A 119 -11.43 3.84 -15.54
N ARG A 120 -10.27 3.35 -15.09
CA ARG A 120 -9.08 3.17 -15.96
C ARG A 120 -8.91 1.71 -16.39
N ASP A 121 -8.41 1.53 -17.60
CA ASP A 121 -8.05 0.22 -18.16
C ASP A 121 -6.54 -0.05 -18.23
N ASP A 122 -5.73 0.87 -17.70
CA ASP A 122 -4.28 0.69 -17.65
C ASP A 122 -3.86 -0.21 -16.47
N THR A 123 -3.23 -1.33 -16.79
CA THR A 123 -2.64 -2.29 -15.85
C THR A 123 -1.65 -1.63 -14.90
N SER A 124 -0.80 -0.72 -15.39
CA SER A 124 0.25 -0.08 -14.59
C SER A 124 -0.37 0.79 -13.50
N LYS A 125 -1.34 1.65 -13.85
CA LYS A 125 -2.15 2.40 -12.87
C LYS A 125 -2.84 1.49 -11.87
N ARG A 126 -3.47 0.39 -12.30
CA ARG A 126 -4.14 -0.55 -11.39
C ARG A 126 -3.17 -1.16 -10.37
N ILE A 127 -1.95 -1.50 -10.78
CA ILE A 127 -0.88 -1.96 -9.87
C ILE A 127 -0.63 -0.90 -8.79
N PHE A 128 -0.37 0.35 -9.16
CA PHE A 128 -0.08 1.40 -8.19
C PHE A 128 -1.27 1.76 -7.30
N ILE A 129 -2.49 1.75 -7.83
CA ILE A 129 -3.71 1.97 -7.04
C ILE A 129 -3.86 0.89 -5.98
N LEU A 130 -3.73 -0.39 -6.34
CA LEU A 130 -3.77 -1.49 -5.37
C LEU A 130 -2.59 -1.41 -4.38
N TYR A 131 -1.42 -0.96 -4.85
CA TYR A 131 -0.28 -0.73 -3.97
C TYR A 131 -0.57 0.34 -2.91
N ALA A 132 -1.13 1.49 -3.31
CA ALA A 132 -1.51 2.60 -2.44
C ALA A 132 -2.65 2.23 -1.48
N LEU A 133 -3.70 1.56 -1.97
CA LEU A 133 -4.77 1.00 -1.14
C LEU A 133 -4.20 0.09 -0.05
N GLY A 134 -3.19 -0.73 -0.37
CA GLY A 134 -2.52 -1.60 0.59
C GLY A 134 -1.69 -0.88 1.67
N LYS A 135 -1.47 0.44 1.54
CA LYS A 135 -0.82 1.28 2.57
C LYS A 135 -1.82 1.87 3.56
N ILE A 136 -3.12 1.93 3.21
CA ILE A 136 -4.16 2.51 4.05
C ILE A 136 -4.45 1.62 5.26
N LYS A 137 -4.40 2.21 6.46
CA LYS A 137 -4.72 1.58 7.74
C LYS A 137 -6.07 2.07 8.25
N SER A 138 -7.15 1.59 7.64
CA SER A 138 -8.53 1.93 7.99
C SER A 138 -9.48 0.76 7.69
N PRO A 139 -10.50 0.50 8.53
CA PRO A 139 -11.56 -0.47 8.25
C PRO A 139 -12.32 -0.18 6.95
N LYS A 140 -12.38 1.10 6.50
CA LYS A 140 -13.03 1.48 5.24
C LYS A 140 -12.43 0.78 4.01
N ILE A 141 -11.22 0.23 4.13
CA ILE A 141 -10.56 -0.52 3.04
C ILE A 141 -11.34 -1.77 2.58
N VAL A 142 -12.34 -2.22 3.36
CA VAL A 142 -13.28 -3.28 2.93
C VAL A 142 -13.92 -2.98 1.56
N LYS A 143 -14.14 -1.71 1.22
CA LYS A 143 -14.67 -1.28 -0.08
C LYS A 143 -13.75 -1.60 -1.27
N ALA A 144 -12.44 -1.76 -1.02
CA ALA A 144 -11.44 -2.04 -2.05
C ALA A 144 -11.22 -3.54 -2.28
N VAL A 145 -11.87 -4.41 -1.51
CA VAL A 145 -11.65 -5.86 -1.59
C VAL A 145 -12.06 -6.41 -2.95
N ASP A 146 -13.17 -5.95 -3.52
CA ASP A 146 -13.63 -6.41 -4.84
C ASP A 146 -12.64 -6.06 -5.95
N ALA A 147 -12.12 -4.83 -5.96
CA ALA A 147 -11.07 -4.41 -6.90
C ALA A 147 -9.84 -5.35 -6.83
N ALA A 148 -9.37 -5.68 -5.62
CA ALA A 148 -8.26 -6.61 -5.48
C ALA A 148 -8.62 -8.05 -5.88
N LEU A 149 -9.84 -8.53 -5.59
CA LEU A 149 -10.28 -9.86 -6.00
C LEU A 149 -10.32 -10.01 -7.52
N ASP A 150 -10.79 -8.99 -8.24
CA ASP A 150 -10.84 -8.98 -9.71
C ASP A 150 -9.43 -9.15 -10.32
N SER A 151 -8.44 -8.51 -9.70
CA SER A 151 -7.04 -8.59 -10.13
C SER A 151 -6.30 -9.85 -9.65
N CYS A 152 -6.82 -10.61 -8.67
CA CYS A 152 -6.18 -11.84 -8.22
C CYS A 152 -6.15 -12.96 -9.28
N SER A 153 -6.95 -12.83 -10.34
CA SER A 153 -6.94 -13.71 -11.51
C SER A 153 -6.37 -13.06 -12.78
N ALA A 154 -5.79 -11.85 -12.70
CA ALA A 154 -5.25 -11.14 -13.85
C ALA A 154 -4.18 -11.95 -14.59
N SER A 155 -4.14 -11.86 -15.91
CA SER A 155 -3.07 -12.46 -16.73
C SER A 155 -1.72 -11.80 -16.47
N ASP A 156 -1.72 -10.49 -16.22
CA ASP A 156 -0.55 -9.75 -15.82
C ASP A 156 -0.07 -10.19 -14.42
N MET A 157 1.19 -10.62 -14.36
CA MET A 157 1.73 -11.25 -13.17
C MET A 157 2.00 -10.24 -12.04
N GLU A 158 2.38 -9.01 -12.38
CA GLU A 158 2.65 -7.96 -11.40
C GLU A 158 1.35 -7.44 -10.77
N LEU A 159 0.29 -7.30 -11.58
CA LEU A 159 -1.05 -6.98 -11.11
C LEU A 159 -1.59 -8.08 -10.20
N ARG A 160 -1.46 -9.35 -10.61
CA ARG A 160 -1.87 -10.51 -9.78
C ARG A 160 -1.11 -10.57 -8.46
N ASP A 161 0.20 -10.38 -8.51
CA ASP A 161 1.08 -10.36 -7.33
C ASP A 161 0.69 -9.23 -6.36
N THR A 162 0.48 -8.03 -6.90
CA THR A 162 0.11 -6.84 -6.15
C THR A 162 -1.27 -6.99 -5.52
N ALA A 163 -2.25 -7.53 -6.26
CA ALA A 163 -3.59 -7.81 -5.77
C ALA A 163 -3.58 -8.84 -4.63
N THR A 164 -2.85 -9.95 -4.81
CA THR A 164 -2.69 -10.98 -3.78
C THR A 164 -2.05 -10.41 -2.52
N ARG A 165 -1.06 -9.51 -2.67
CA ARG A 165 -0.46 -8.79 -1.54
C ARG A 165 -1.45 -7.83 -0.87
N ALA A 166 -2.22 -7.09 -1.67
CA ALA A 166 -3.18 -6.08 -1.21
C ALA A 166 -4.28 -6.71 -0.34
N ILE A 167 -4.83 -7.86 -0.75
CA ILE A 167 -5.75 -8.65 0.07
C ILE A 167 -5.17 -8.91 1.47
N GLY A 168 -3.93 -9.42 1.53
CA GLY A 168 -3.22 -9.62 2.78
C GLY A 168 -3.00 -8.34 3.59
N LYS A 169 -2.96 -7.16 2.97
CA LYS A 169 -2.86 -5.86 3.66
C LYS A 169 -4.22 -5.37 4.15
N PHE A 170 -5.28 -5.60 3.40
CA PHE A 170 -6.64 -5.26 3.78
C PHE A 170 -7.08 -6.05 5.01
N ILE A 171 -6.77 -7.35 5.05
CA ILE A 171 -7.03 -8.22 6.21
C ILE A 171 -6.39 -7.68 7.50
N GLU A 172 -5.22 -7.04 7.44
CA GLU A 172 -4.57 -6.43 8.62
C GLU A 172 -5.37 -5.22 9.16
N SER A 173 -6.17 -4.58 8.32
CA SER A 173 -6.85 -3.30 8.61
C SER A 173 -8.36 -3.44 8.82
N ILE A 174 -8.96 -4.56 8.37
CA ILE A 174 -10.41 -4.83 8.49
C ILE A 174 -10.64 -5.67 9.76
N PRO A 175 -11.45 -5.18 10.72
CA PRO A 175 -11.93 -5.98 11.84
C PRO A 175 -12.75 -7.21 11.36
N PRO A 176 -12.69 -8.38 12.03
CA PRO A 176 -13.45 -9.57 11.63
C PRO A 176 -14.95 -9.35 11.45
N GLU A 177 -15.55 -8.52 12.30
CA GLU A 177 -16.97 -8.16 12.26
C GLU A 177 -17.35 -7.32 11.02
N ASP A 178 -16.39 -6.61 10.44
CA ASP A 178 -16.60 -5.73 9.29
C ASP A 178 -16.36 -6.45 7.95
N LEU A 179 -15.87 -7.70 7.96
CA LEU A 179 -15.65 -8.49 6.74
C LEU A 179 -16.87 -9.38 6.45
N PRO A 180 -17.65 -9.11 5.39
CA PRO A 180 -18.82 -9.94 5.08
C PRO A 180 -18.43 -11.39 4.81
N ALA A 181 -19.21 -12.34 5.32
CA ALA A 181 -18.91 -13.78 5.20
C ALA A 181 -18.73 -14.23 3.74
N ASN A 182 -19.56 -13.75 2.81
CA ASN A 182 -19.41 -14.04 1.38
C ASN A 182 -18.09 -13.50 0.81
N THR A 183 -17.69 -12.29 1.22
CA THR A 183 -16.42 -11.67 0.82
C THR A 183 -15.24 -12.47 1.38
N LYS A 184 -15.30 -12.90 2.64
CA LYS A 184 -14.28 -13.80 3.24
C LYS A 184 -14.14 -15.10 2.44
N LEU A 185 -15.24 -15.74 2.06
CA LEU A 185 -15.22 -16.97 1.26
C LEU A 185 -14.56 -16.74 -0.12
N ARG A 186 -14.87 -15.63 -0.79
CA ARG A 186 -14.23 -15.25 -2.06
C ARG A 186 -12.74 -15.01 -1.91
N ILE A 187 -12.31 -14.33 -0.83
CA ILE A 187 -10.90 -14.16 -0.49
C ILE A 187 -10.21 -15.52 -0.33
N ILE A 188 -10.74 -16.40 0.52
CA ILE A 188 -10.15 -17.72 0.79
C ILE A 188 -10.04 -18.52 -0.52
N LYS A 189 -11.11 -18.55 -1.33
CA LYS A 189 -11.13 -19.24 -2.63
C LYS A 189 -10.06 -18.69 -3.57
N SER A 190 -9.96 -17.37 -3.70
CA SER A 190 -8.99 -16.71 -4.57
C SER A 190 -7.55 -16.96 -4.15
N LEU A 191 -7.26 -16.83 -2.84
CA LEU A 191 -5.93 -17.11 -2.30
C LEU A 191 -5.54 -18.58 -2.49
N LYS A 192 -6.46 -19.53 -2.26
CA LYS A 192 -6.21 -20.96 -2.53
C LYS A 192 -5.92 -21.22 -4.02
N ALA A 193 -6.64 -20.57 -4.94
CA ALA A 193 -6.35 -20.68 -6.36
C ALA A 193 -4.93 -20.15 -6.69
N ASN A 194 -4.51 -19.05 -6.06
CA ASN A 194 -3.19 -18.48 -6.26
C ASN A 194 -2.03 -19.31 -5.66
N LEU A 195 -2.31 -20.33 -4.85
CA LEU A 195 -1.31 -21.34 -4.48
C LEU A 195 -0.92 -22.26 -5.64
N ALA A 196 -1.72 -22.31 -6.72
CA ALA A 196 -1.37 -23.04 -7.95
C ALA A 196 -0.66 -22.16 -8.99
N CYS A 197 -0.40 -20.88 -8.69
CA CYS A 197 0.26 -19.97 -9.63
C CYS A 197 1.70 -20.43 -9.93
N GLU A 198 2.13 -20.34 -11.19
CA GLU A 198 3.51 -20.67 -11.58
C GLU A 198 4.54 -19.76 -10.88
N ASN A 199 4.17 -18.50 -10.64
CA ASN A 199 5.03 -17.53 -9.97
C ASN A 199 5.11 -17.80 -8.45
N PRO A 200 6.29 -18.09 -7.89
CA PRO A 200 6.46 -18.37 -6.46
C PRO A 200 6.18 -17.16 -5.56
N GLY A 201 6.36 -15.94 -6.06
CA GLY A 201 6.02 -14.71 -5.34
C GLY A 201 4.53 -14.57 -5.07
N VAL A 202 3.69 -14.93 -6.05
CA VAL A 202 2.24 -14.98 -5.91
C VAL A 202 1.83 -16.06 -4.90
N ARG A 203 2.39 -17.28 -5.03
CA ARG A 203 2.12 -18.37 -4.07
C ARG A 203 2.51 -18.00 -2.63
N ALA A 204 3.67 -17.37 -2.44
CA ALA A 204 4.14 -16.92 -1.14
C ALA A 204 3.21 -15.86 -0.52
N LYS A 205 2.74 -14.89 -1.32
CA LYS A 205 1.76 -13.90 -0.86
C LYS A 205 0.40 -14.51 -0.58
N ALA A 206 0.01 -15.52 -1.34
CA ALA A 206 -1.24 -16.24 -1.14
C ALA A 206 -1.26 -16.96 0.21
N ILE A 207 -0.25 -17.78 0.51
CA ILE A 207 -0.16 -18.47 1.80
C ILE A 207 0.00 -17.48 2.96
N ARG A 208 0.83 -16.44 2.81
CA ARG A 208 0.96 -15.37 3.81
C ARG A 208 -0.40 -14.73 4.12
N SER A 209 -1.21 -14.46 3.09
CA SER A 209 -2.52 -13.82 3.25
C SER A 209 -3.56 -14.75 3.88
N LEU A 210 -3.52 -16.05 3.58
CA LEU A 210 -4.34 -17.06 4.27
C LEU A 210 -4.00 -17.10 5.77
N CYS A 211 -2.71 -17.13 6.11
CA CYS A 211 -2.25 -17.12 7.50
C CYS A 211 -2.61 -15.81 8.22
N LYS A 212 -2.68 -14.67 7.50
CA LYS A 212 -3.17 -13.41 8.08
C LYS A 212 -4.65 -13.46 8.43
N LEU A 213 -5.50 -14.14 7.66
CA LEU A 213 -6.90 -14.31 8.06
C LEU A 213 -6.97 -14.98 9.44
N ALA A 214 -6.14 -16.01 9.69
CA ALA A 214 -6.08 -16.65 10.99
C ALA A 214 -5.53 -15.71 12.09
N LYS A 215 -4.40 -15.04 11.81
CA LYS A 215 -3.74 -14.10 12.72
C LYS A 215 -4.68 -12.99 13.20
N TYR A 216 -5.47 -12.42 12.28
CA TYR A 216 -6.34 -11.29 12.55
C TYR A 216 -7.78 -11.71 12.91
N GLY A 217 -8.02 -12.99 13.23
CA GLY A 217 -9.29 -13.46 13.79
C GLY A 217 -10.43 -13.67 12.79
N HIS A 218 -10.15 -13.69 11.50
CA HIS A 218 -11.16 -13.88 10.44
C HIS A 218 -11.58 -15.35 10.24
N LEU A 219 -10.71 -16.30 10.64
CA LEU A 219 -10.95 -17.73 10.46
C LEU A 219 -11.53 -18.39 11.71
N ASN A 220 -12.54 -19.24 11.50
CA ASN A 220 -13.04 -20.17 12.51
C ASN A 220 -12.09 -21.39 12.67
N ALA A 221 -12.41 -22.29 13.61
CA ALA A 221 -11.57 -23.45 13.92
C ALA A 221 -11.38 -24.41 12.72
N GLU A 222 -12.43 -24.66 11.93
CA GLU A 222 -12.34 -25.54 10.76
C GLU A 222 -11.51 -24.90 9.64
N GLU A 223 -11.71 -23.61 9.38
CA GLU A 223 -10.95 -22.84 8.39
C GLU A 223 -9.47 -22.77 8.79
N LYS A 224 -9.15 -22.60 10.08
CA LYS A 224 -7.75 -22.65 10.57
C LYS A 224 -7.13 -24.03 10.35
N LYS A 225 -7.86 -25.10 10.66
CA LYS A 225 -7.38 -26.47 10.42
C LYS A 225 -7.09 -26.72 8.94
N GLU A 226 -7.95 -26.20 8.05
CA GLU A 226 -7.72 -26.31 6.61
C GLU A 226 -6.46 -25.56 6.16
N VAL A 227 -6.27 -24.32 6.63
CA VAL A 227 -5.05 -23.55 6.32
C VAL A 227 -3.81 -24.21 6.93
N HIS A 228 -3.91 -24.84 8.10
CA HIS A 228 -2.84 -25.62 8.71
C HIS A 228 -2.42 -26.79 7.81
N THR A 229 -3.37 -27.56 7.30
CA THR A 229 -3.11 -28.64 6.35
C THR A 229 -2.43 -28.12 5.07
N ILE A 230 -2.86 -26.96 4.55
CA ILE A 230 -2.20 -26.31 3.42
C ILE A 230 -0.74 -25.99 3.75
N CYS A 231 -0.47 -25.41 4.93
CA CYS A 231 0.90 -25.13 5.37
C CYS A 231 1.76 -26.41 5.44
N GLN A 232 1.23 -27.49 6.04
CA GLN A 232 1.95 -28.77 6.14
C GLN A 232 2.29 -29.35 4.76
N ARG A 233 1.34 -29.31 3.83
CA ARG A 233 1.57 -29.74 2.45
C ARG A 233 2.62 -28.88 1.76
N LEU A 234 2.58 -27.56 1.91
CA LEU A 234 3.62 -26.69 1.32
C LEU A 234 5.01 -26.97 1.90
N LEU A 235 5.08 -27.39 3.16
CA LEU A 235 6.31 -27.72 3.88
C LEU A 235 6.79 -29.16 3.65
N GLY A 236 5.98 -30.04 3.06
CA GLY A 236 6.26 -31.47 2.95
C GLY A 236 6.34 -32.18 4.29
N THR A 237 5.59 -31.69 5.29
CA THR A 237 5.50 -32.31 6.63
C THR A 237 4.23 -33.15 6.79
N ASP A 238 3.45 -33.31 5.72
CA ASP A 238 2.37 -34.27 5.64
C ASP A 238 2.88 -35.65 5.20
N GLU A 239 1.96 -36.62 5.12
CA GLU A 239 2.26 -38.01 4.73
C GLU A 239 2.69 -38.18 3.26
N HIS A 240 2.52 -37.16 2.42
CA HIS A 240 2.88 -37.21 1.00
C HIS A 240 4.35 -36.80 0.79
N PHE A 241 4.94 -36.07 1.74
CA PHE A 241 6.32 -35.58 1.68
C PHE A 241 6.65 -34.79 0.40
N ASP A 242 5.64 -34.21 -0.26
CA ASP A 242 5.77 -33.27 -1.37
C ASP A 242 5.75 -31.85 -0.83
N TRP A 243 6.53 -30.94 -1.40
CA TRP A 243 6.67 -29.57 -0.89
C TRP A 243 6.79 -28.54 -2.00
N ASP A 244 6.48 -27.28 -1.68
CA ASP A 244 6.72 -26.20 -2.64
C ASP A 244 8.22 -25.99 -2.86
N ARG A 245 8.65 -26.17 -4.11
CA ARG A 245 10.06 -26.04 -4.50
C ARG A 245 10.65 -24.67 -4.15
N ALA A 246 9.83 -23.62 -4.10
CA ALA A 246 10.28 -22.29 -3.76
C ALA A 246 10.39 -22.11 -2.24
N PHE A 247 11.60 -21.91 -1.74
CA PHE A 247 11.86 -21.69 -0.31
C PHE A 247 11.07 -20.50 0.26
N VAL A 248 10.86 -19.44 -0.53
CA VAL A 248 10.06 -18.29 -0.09
C VAL A 248 8.62 -18.70 0.29
N VAL A 249 8.00 -19.65 -0.43
CA VAL A 249 6.66 -20.13 -0.11
C VAL A 249 6.68 -20.94 1.19
N ARG A 250 7.66 -21.83 1.34
CA ARG A 250 7.85 -22.62 2.57
C ARG A 250 8.12 -21.76 3.78
N LYS A 251 8.93 -20.70 3.64
CA LYS A 251 9.19 -19.74 4.72
C LYS A 251 7.89 -19.08 5.19
N GLU A 252 7.05 -18.61 4.28
CA GLU A 252 5.76 -18.01 4.65
C GLU A 252 4.79 -19.02 5.29
N ALA A 253 4.78 -20.26 4.81
CA ALA A 253 3.99 -21.34 5.42
C ALA A 253 4.45 -21.63 6.86
N GLN A 254 5.76 -21.77 7.07
CA GLN A 254 6.36 -22.02 8.39
C GLN A 254 6.09 -20.87 9.37
N GLU A 255 6.23 -19.62 8.93
CA GLU A 255 5.91 -18.44 9.75
C GLU A 255 4.41 -18.34 10.06
N GLY A 256 3.55 -18.88 9.20
CA GLY A 256 2.11 -18.89 9.35
C GLY A 256 1.59 -19.84 10.42
N LEU A 257 2.27 -20.98 10.63
CA LEU A 257 1.83 -22.04 11.55
C LEU A 257 1.58 -21.58 12.98
N LYS A 258 2.26 -20.52 13.46
CA LYS A 258 2.04 -19.97 14.81
C LYS A 258 0.67 -19.33 15.04
N TYR A 259 -0.13 -19.12 13.98
CA TYR A 259 -1.44 -18.48 14.06
C TYR A 259 -2.62 -19.45 13.85
N LEU A 260 -2.32 -20.71 13.52
CA LEU A 260 -3.28 -21.74 13.10
C LEU A 260 -3.47 -22.75 14.23
#